data_AF-A0A6C0JAD0-F1
#
_entry.id   AF-A0A6C0JAD0-F1
#
_cell.length_a   1.000
_cell.length_b   1.000
_cell.length_c   1.000
_cell.angle_alpha   90.00
_cell.angle_beta   90.00
_cell.angle_gamma   90.00
#
_symmetry.space_group_name_H-M   'P 1'
#
loop_
_entity.id
_entity.type
_entity.pdbx_description
1 polymer ?
#
loop_
_entity_poly.entity_id
_entity_poly.type
_entity_poly.pdbx_seq_one_letter_code
_entity_poly.pdbx_strand_id
1 'polypeptide(L)'
;MIYNYYTLIDFPSKGDTFGNYKARSPSQAAKKIINKLAKMNDIHNNKLANTQLIVINIRNTKSNKEHKYVGTRIKLANPIEVMYPNNRIVKHWFKTVVSDYDKYYGN
;
A
#
# COMPACT_ATOMS: atom_id res chain seq x y z
N MET A 1 5.19 -11.11 -18.50
CA MET A 1 5.04 -9.81 -17.80
C MET A 1 6.26 -9.55 -16.93
N ILE A 2 6.85 -8.35 -17.02
CA ILE A 2 8.06 -7.98 -16.27
C ILE A 2 7.66 -7.47 -14.90
N TYR A 3 8.28 -8.00 -13.85
CA TYR A 3 8.12 -7.54 -12.47
C TYR A 3 9.37 -6.79 -12.02
N ASN A 4 9.17 -5.75 -11.23
CA ASN A 4 10.20 -5.00 -10.54
C ASN A 4 10.14 -5.26 -9.03
N TYR A 5 11.23 -4.95 -8.34
CA TYR A 5 11.29 -4.96 -6.89
C TYR A 5 11.37 -3.52 -6.40
N TYR A 6 10.62 -3.24 -5.35
CA TYR A 6 10.57 -1.94 -4.70
C TYR A 6 10.84 -2.12 -3.21
N THR A 7 11.66 -1.25 -2.64
CA THR A 7 12.01 -1.23 -1.21
C THR A 7 11.28 -0.05 -0.57
N LEU A 8 10.67 -0.27 0.61
CA LEU A 8 10.17 0.84 1.42
C LEU A 8 11.39 1.53 2.05
N ILE A 9 11.48 2.84 1.92
CA ILE A 9 12.56 3.64 2.47
C ILE A 9 11.99 4.78 3.32
N ASP A 10 12.80 5.33 4.23
CA ASP A 10 12.48 6.47 5.07
C ASP A 10 11.18 6.32 5.88
N PHE A 11 10.91 5.11 6.36
CA PHE A 11 9.73 4.81 7.16
C PHE A 11 10.07 3.75 8.21
N PRO A 12 9.80 3.94 9.53
CA PRO A 12 9.13 5.11 10.09
C PRO A 12 10.06 6.32 10.24
N SER A 13 11.38 6.11 10.20
CA SER A 13 12.38 7.17 10.32
C SER A 13 13.19 7.32 9.02
N LYS A 14 13.72 8.52 8.79
CA LYS A 14 14.59 8.81 7.64
C LYS A 14 15.86 7.95 7.70
N GLY A 15 16.25 7.37 6.57
CA GLY A 15 17.40 6.47 6.45
C GLY A 15 17.08 4.99 6.63
N ASP A 16 15.91 4.64 7.18
CA ASP A 16 15.53 3.25 7.33
C ASP A 16 15.11 2.63 5.98
N THR A 17 15.34 1.32 5.82
CA THR A 17 14.87 0.57 4.65
C THR A 17 14.21 -0.74 5.07
N PHE A 18 13.07 -1.06 4.47
CA PHE A 18 12.22 -2.17 4.91
C PHE A 18 11.67 -3.00 3.76
N GLY A 19 12.09 -4.27 3.71
CA GLY A 19 11.50 -5.29 2.87
C GLY A 19 11.63 -5.05 1.35
N ASN A 20 11.32 -6.08 0.58
CA ASN A 20 11.34 -6.02 -0.88
C ASN A 20 10.00 -6.47 -1.44
N TYR A 21 9.36 -5.60 -2.21
CA TYR A 21 8.00 -5.77 -2.70
C TYR A 21 8.03 -5.96 -4.21
N LYS A 22 7.75 -7.19 -4.66
CA LYS A 22 7.61 -7.51 -6.08
C LYS A 22 6.31 -6.94 -6.64
N ALA A 23 6.38 -6.07 -7.64
CA ALA A 23 5.21 -5.45 -8.26
C ALA A 23 5.47 -5.10 -9.73
N ARG A 24 4.39 -4.89 -10.50
CA ARG A 24 4.48 -4.48 -11.91
C ARG A 24 4.72 -2.97 -12.06
N SER A 25 4.20 -2.18 -11.12
CA SER A 25 4.34 -0.74 -11.08
C SER A 25 4.66 -0.23 -9.67
N PRO A 26 5.23 0.98 -9.54
CA PRO A 26 5.48 1.60 -8.23
C PRO A 26 4.17 1.75 -7.43
N SER A 27 3.09 2.19 -8.08
CA SER A 27 1.76 2.31 -7.44
C SER A 27 1.21 0.97 -6.92
N GLN A 28 1.48 -0.14 -7.61
CA GLN A 28 1.09 -1.47 -7.14
C GLN A 28 1.94 -1.91 -5.93
N ALA A 29 3.24 -1.58 -5.91
CA ALA A 29 4.08 -1.81 -4.73
C ALA A 29 3.57 -0.99 -3.53
N ALA A 30 3.27 0.29 -3.74
CA ALA A 30 2.72 1.17 -2.71
C ALA A 30 1.43 0.61 -2.10
N LYS A 31 0.49 0.12 -2.93
CA LYS A 31 -0.74 -0.54 -2.44
C LYS A 31 -0.43 -1.74 -1.54
N LYS A 32 0.56 -2.58 -1.90
CA LYS A 32 0.94 -3.75 -1.09
C LYS A 32 1.54 -3.32 0.26
N ILE A 33 2.43 -2.33 0.23
CA ILE A 33 3.10 -1.79 1.43
C ILE A 33 2.06 -1.19 2.38
N ILE A 34 1.23 -0.26 1.89
CA ILE A 34 0.21 0.41 2.71
C ILE A 34 -0.79 -0.61 3.27
N ASN A 35 -1.22 -1.60 2.48
CA ASN A 35 -2.08 -2.67 3.00
C ASN A 35 -1.41 -3.47 4.13
N LYS A 36 -0.10 -3.73 4.04
CA LYS A 36 0.65 -4.41 5.10
C LYS A 36 0.76 -3.54 6.34
N LEU A 37 1.17 -2.28 6.19
CA LEU A 37 1.30 -1.32 7.29
C LEU A 37 -0.04 -1.07 8.00
N ALA A 38 -1.11 -0.87 7.24
CA ALA A 38 -2.45 -0.68 7.81
C ALA A 38 -2.90 -1.90 8.64
N LYS A 39 -2.65 -3.11 8.15
CA LYS A 39 -2.95 -4.35 8.91
C LYS A 39 -2.11 -4.51 10.17
N MET A 40 -0.88 -3.99 10.19
CA MET A 40 -0.03 -4.00 11.39
C MET A 40 -0.52 -2.98 12.42
N ASN A 41 -0.96 -1.80 11.98
CA ASN A 41 -1.49 -0.75 12.86
C ASN A 41 -2.89 -1.07 13.41
N ASP A 42 -3.72 -1.80 12.65
CA ASP A 42 -5.05 -2.26 13.10
C ASP A 42 -4.99 -3.19 14.33
N ILE A 43 -3.81 -3.73 14.71
CA ILE A 43 -3.66 -4.66 15.83
C ILE A 43 -3.76 -3.96 17.20
N HIS A 44 -3.56 -2.63 17.29
CA HIS A 44 -3.41 -1.96 18.59
C HIS A 44 -4.47 -0.93 18.99
N ASN A 45 -5.32 -0.39 18.11
CA ASN A 45 -6.32 0.60 18.56
C ASN A 45 -7.58 0.69 17.68
N ASN A 46 -8.62 -0.01 18.14
CA ASN A 46 -9.90 -0.27 17.49
C ASN A 46 -10.87 0.94 17.46
N LYS A 47 -10.37 2.19 17.37
CA LYS A 47 -11.24 3.40 17.33
C LYS A 47 -10.85 4.47 16.29
N LEU A 48 -9.68 4.39 15.67
CA LEU A 48 -9.21 5.35 14.64
C LEU A 48 -9.07 4.77 13.23
N ALA A 49 -9.49 3.51 13.03
CA ALA A 49 -9.23 2.71 11.82
C ALA A 49 -9.91 3.20 10.52
N ASN A 50 -10.62 4.33 10.53
CA ASN A 50 -11.41 4.74 9.37
C ASN A 50 -10.68 5.64 8.36
N THR A 51 -9.54 6.28 8.67
CA THR A 51 -8.95 7.23 7.70
C THR A 51 -7.50 7.63 7.93
N GLN A 52 -6.65 6.81 8.56
CA GLN A 52 -5.24 7.17 8.68
C GLN A 52 -4.57 7.15 7.31
N LEU A 53 -4.09 8.32 6.88
CA LEU A 53 -3.24 8.46 5.70
C LEU A 53 -1.82 8.03 6.09
N ILE A 54 -1.26 7.11 5.31
CA ILE A 54 0.11 6.64 5.44
C ILE A 54 0.89 7.23 4.26
N VAL A 55 1.93 7.99 4.56
CA VAL A 55 2.88 8.49 3.58
C VAL A 55 4.08 7.55 3.55
N ILE A 56 4.49 7.13 2.36
CA ILE A 56 5.64 6.24 2.16
C ILE A 56 6.51 6.72 1.00
N ASN A 57 7.82 6.47 1.12
CA ASN A 57 8.77 6.54 0.03
C ASN A 57 9.12 5.12 -0.41
N ILE A 58 9.13 4.88 -1.72
CA ILE A 58 9.57 3.59 -2.27
C ILE A 58 10.66 3.81 -3.31
N ARG A 59 11.67 2.94 -3.30
CA ARG A 59 12.76 2.95 -4.28
C ARG A 59 12.69 1.71 -5.14
N ASN A 60 12.76 1.86 -6.47
CA ASN A 60 12.96 0.75 -7.39
C ASN A 60 14.40 0.24 -7.26
N THR A 61 14.60 -1.05 -7.01
CA THR A 61 15.94 -1.59 -6.74
C THR A 61 16.86 -1.64 -7.96
N LYS A 62 16.31 -1.60 -9.18
CA LYS A 62 17.08 -1.65 -10.44
C LYS A 62 17.41 -0.25 -10.95
N SER A 63 16.42 0.64 -10.99
CA SER A 63 16.59 1.98 -11.55
C SER A 63 16.98 3.02 -10.51
N ASN A 64 16.97 2.68 -9.22
CA ASN A 64 17.12 3.59 -8.08
C ASN A 64 16.14 4.78 -8.07
N LYS A 65 15.10 4.73 -8.90
CA LYS A 65 14.07 5.77 -8.93
C LYS A 65 13.21 5.70 -7.68
N GLU A 66 13.02 6.84 -7.06
CA GLU A 66 12.20 7.01 -5.87
C GLU A 66 10.82 7.53 -6.24
N HIS A 67 9.83 7.08 -5.48
CA HIS A 67 8.45 7.47 -5.65
C HIS A 67 7.82 7.69 -4.28
N LYS A 68 7.16 8.82 -4.11
CA LYS A 68 6.45 9.17 -2.88
C LYS A 68 4.96 8.96 -3.08
N TYR A 69 4.36 8.21 -2.16
CA TYR A 69 2.93 7.89 -2.19
C TYR A 69 2.28 8.27 -0.87
N VAL A 70 1.02 8.65 -0.96
CA VAL A 70 0.10 8.72 0.18
C VAL A 70 -1.04 7.76 -0.08
N GLY A 71 -1.50 7.07 0.96
CA GLY A 71 -2.67 6.23 0.81
C GLY A 71 -3.23 5.77 2.13
N THR A 72 -4.34 5.06 2.04
CA THR A 72 -5.07 4.57 3.20
C THR A 72 -5.78 3.28 2.85
N ARG A 73 -6.29 2.61 3.88
CA ARG A 73 -7.12 1.42 3.76
C ARG A 73 -8.50 1.76 4.27
N ILE A 74 -9.48 1.75 3.38
CA ILE A 74 -10.88 2.07 3.72
C ILE A 74 -11.68 0.79 3.89
N LYS A 75 -12.59 0.78 4.87
CA LYS A 75 -13.65 -0.23 4.96
C LYS A 75 -14.73 0.11 3.95
N LEU A 76 -15.13 -0.87 3.16
CA LEU A 76 -16.18 -0.72 2.16
C LEU A 76 -17.55 -0.93 2.81
N ALA A 77 -18.54 -0.16 2.34
CA ALA A 77 -19.94 -0.39 2.71
C ALA A 77 -20.42 -1.78 2.22
N ASN A 78 -20.04 -2.14 0.99
CA ASN A 78 -20.30 -3.44 0.38
C ASN A 78 -18.98 -4.15 0.03
N PRO A 79 -18.82 -5.45 0.31
CA PRO A 79 -17.59 -6.16 0.01
C PRO A 79 -17.41 -6.36 -1.50
N ILE A 80 -16.16 -6.41 -1.95
CA ILE A 80 -15.82 -6.89 -3.30
C ILE A 80 -15.69 -8.41 -3.24
N GLU A 81 -16.48 -9.11 -4.04
CA GLU A 81 -16.43 -10.56 -4.13
C GLU A 81 -15.48 -10.99 -5.26
N VAL A 82 -14.50 -11.82 -4.93
CA VAL A 82 -13.57 -12.37 -5.92
C VAL A 82 -13.72 -13.89 -5.94
N MET A 83 -14.05 -14.44 -7.11
CA MET A 83 -14.09 -15.87 -7.35
C MET A 83 -12.71 -16.35 -7.77
N TYR A 84 -12.16 -17.28 -7.01
CA TYR A 84 -10.89 -17.93 -7.32
C TYR A 84 -11.11 -19.14 -8.24
N PRO A 85 -10.06 -19.62 -8.96
CA PRO A 85 -10.16 -20.76 -9.87
C PRO A 85 -10.66 -22.07 -9.24
N ASN A 86 -10.67 -22.17 -7.91
CA ASN A 86 -11.19 -23.30 -7.14
C ASN A 86 -12.65 -23.09 -6.69
N ASN A 87 -13.39 -22.20 -7.34
CA ASN A 87 -14.76 -21.79 -7.01
C ASN A 87 -14.94 -21.21 -5.60
N ARG A 88 -13.86 -20.89 -4.89
CA ARG A 88 -13.95 -20.20 -3.60
C ARG A 88 -14.26 -18.73 -3.82
N ILE A 89 -15.32 -18.24 -3.18
CA ILE A 89 -15.63 -16.81 -3.11
C ILE A 89 -14.97 -16.22 -1.88
N VAL A 90 -14.17 -15.16 -2.05
CA VAL A 90 -13.61 -14.39 -0.95
C VAL A 90 -14.19 -12.98 -0.98
N LYS A 91 -14.73 -12.55 0.17
CA LYS A 91 -15.29 -11.20 0.36
C LYS A 91 -14.22 -10.26 0.91
N HIS A 92 -13.85 -9.25 0.14
CA HIS A 92 -12.91 -8.22 0.54
C HIS A 92 -13.66 -6.98 1.03
N TRP A 93 -13.69 -6.80 2.36
CA TRP A 93 -14.32 -5.65 3.03
C TRP A 93 -13.46 -4.40 3.08
N PHE A 94 -12.20 -4.48 2.64
CA PHE A 94 -11.27 -3.37 2.70
C PHE A 94 -10.59 -3.14 1.35
N LYS A 95 -10.40 -1.87 1.01
CA LYS A 95 -9.71 -1.45 -0.20
C LYS A 95 -8.57 -0.51 0.15
N THR A 96 -7.38 -0.78 -0.40
CA THR A 96 -6.26 0.15 -0.31
C THR A 96 -6.30 1.12 -1.49
N VAL A 97 -6.32 2.41 -1.16
CA VAL A 97 -6.29 3.51 -2.12
C VAL A 97 -4.96 4.22 -1.95
N VAL A 98 -4.30 4.55 -3.06
CA VAL A 98 -3.03 5.28 -3.07
C VAL A 98 -3.08 6.34 -4.15
N SER A 99 -2.42 7.45 -3.90
CA SER A 99 -2.16 8.53 -4.85
C SER A 99 -0.68 8.89 -4.82
N ASP A 100 -0.14 9.35 -5.95
CA ASP A 100 1.16 10.03 -5.95
C ASP A 100 1.06 11.22 -4.98
N TYR A 101 2.09 11.42 -4.14
CA TYR A 101 2.04 12.41 -3.08
C TYR A 101 1.84 13.83 -3.61
N ASP A 102 2.58 14.18 -4.66
CA ASP A 102 2.52 15.53 -5.25
C ASP A 102 1.15 15.80 -5.90
N LYS A 103 0.45 14.78 -6.41
CA LYS A 103 -0.92 14.94 -6.93
C LYS A 103 -1.98 15.07 -5.85
N TYR A 104 -1.69 14.57 -4.65
CA TYR A 104 -2.64 14.63 -3.54
C TYR A 104 -2.53 15.96 -2.78
N TYR A 105 -1.31 16.51 -2.67
CA TYR A 105 -1.05 17.75 -1.94
C TYR A 105 -0.78 18.97 -2.84
N GLY A 106 -0.38 18.76 -4.09
CA GLY A 106 -0.26 19.81 -5.09
C GLY A 106 -1.61 19.97 -5.80
N ASN A 107 -2.17 21.17 -5.71
CA ASN A 107 -3.31 21.61 -6.53
C ASN A 107 -2.98 21.52 -8.02
#